data_AF-Q2FSL5-F1
#
_entry.id   AF-Q2FSL5-F1
#
_cell.length_a   1.000
_cell.length_b   1.000
_cell.length_c   1.000
_cell.angle_alpha   90.00
_cell.angle_beta   90.00
_cell.angle_gamma   90.00
#
_symmetry.space_group_name_H-M   'P 1'
#
loop_
_entity.id
_entity.type
_entity.pdbx_description
1 polymer ?
#
loop_
_entity_poly.entity_id
_entity_poly.type
_entity_poly.pdbx_seq_one_letter_code
_entity_poly.pdbx_strand_id
1 'polypeptide(L)'
;MKQEQALSEVIGFLMIVSLLGILFSMYLLYVVPIQGRDAEISHMKYITQEFIGLKADIDGLIINDKINLPIARSFELGTLSSVGSGALSIMPMSSYIEASGTLMVNEQNDFLEVVVNGYVGDISFVSPLPTDVSNYTKYNAQRYYNYYPDLINFSCKKPDHCPPEPINFTTKDERFYNITSKKRTTYEDVFITINMSNITFTPTTTPTITPTPEYINATALIRYPNKKEIYDIVLEIMDNRTDHYREWISERTLVENITLNETYGTNFTINILNDIISNNTSQFYDFYYSNVQSTTMDPSKNLSNYKNATITNKNNYYPPRIGSLQYESANRYWVNQNLLYEMGGLFLNQPSDQGSSVMLVPSIAITPIKNPPSEEYYLKVSINNIRITDTEDISGSVSAQIFTKVDQIHHNIFNGTIELTGFGTKPTDGSIQYYKLKEANEPNAHAIWLQFIPDDPRVTSPNSAPTGTLTPDDENRMITSTELWKRGFDQIKTITNKTISDNPDIGGFSGYIYTFRIEDKAKQNYSANLIIGEKAGQELPKGGKCTQTTYDSDTCLEAVRNYINNAHLTEKPFILDYTESEVSLVMQSGAL
;
A
#
# COMPACT_ATOMS: atom_id res chain seq x y z
N MET A 1 -19.88 21.54 -81.02
CA MET A 1 -19.71 20.19 -80.42
C MET A 1 -18.61 20.12 -79.36
N LYS A 2 -17.38 20.62 -79.57
CA LYS A 2 -16.30 20.49 -78.57
C LYS A 2 -16.52 21.25 -77.24
N GLN A 3 -17.25 22.36 -77.21
CA GLN A 3 -17.54 23.12 -75.99
C GLN A 3 -18.60 22.46 -75.08
N GLU A 4 -19.65 21.87 -75.66
CA GLU A 4 -20.71 21.17 -74.92
C GLU A 4 -20.17 19.92 -74.19
N GLN A 5 -19.22 19.21 -74.83
CA GLN A 5 -18.56 18.04 -74.25
C GLN A 5 -17.66 18.42 -73.06
N ALA A 6 -16.89 19.49 -73.18
CA ALA A 6 -16.06 19.99 -72.08
C ALA A 6 -16.89 20.52 -70.91
N LEU A 7 -18.03 21.18 -71.18
CA LEU A 7 -18.92 21.68 -70.13
C LEU A 7 -19.58 20.53 -69.34
N SER A 8 -20.04 19.48 -70.03
CA SER A 8 -20.62 18.29 -69.40
C SER A 8 -19.61 17.52 -68.54
N GLU A 9 -18.35 17.46 -68.95
CA GLU A 9 -17.27 16.81 -68.20
C GLU A 9 -16.96 17.55 -66.89
N VAL A 10 -16.89 18.88 -66.95
CA VAL A 10 -16.67 19.73 -65.76
C VAL A 10 -17.83 19.65 -64.77
N ILE A 11 -19.08 19.65 -65.26
CA ILE A 11 -20.27 19.51 -64.41
C ILE A 11 -20.31 18.13 -63.75
N GLY A 12 -20.00 17.06 -64.50
CA GLY A 12 -19.92 15.70 -63.98
C GLY A 12 -18.85 15.58 -62.88
N PHE A 13 -17.68 16.19 -63.09
CA PHE A 13 -16.61 16.22 -62.10
C PHE A 13 -17.03 16.98 -60.83
N LEU A 14 -17.66 18.15 -60.96
CA LEU A 14 -18.16 18.93 -59.83
C LEU A 14 -19.22 18.18 -59.01
N MET A 15 -20.10 17.43 -59.67
CA MET A 15 -21.09 16.60 -58.99
C MET A 15 -20.43 15.50 -58.16
N ILE A 16 -19.43 14.81 -58.72
CA ILE A 16 -18.70 13.74 -58.03
C ILE A 16 -17.95 14.29 -56.82
N VAL A 17 -17.27 15.43 -56.97
CA VAL A 17 -16.57 16.09 -55.86
C VAL A 17 -17.55 16.51 -54.76
N SER A 18 -18.72 17.03 -55.14
CA SER A 18 -19.76 17.42 -54.16
C SER A 18 -20.32 16.22 -53.41
N LEU A 19 -20.58 15.11 -54.10
CA LEU A 19 -21.05 13.86 -53.50
C LEU A 19 -19.99 13.28 -52.54
N LEU A 20 -18.73 13.25 -52.96
CA LEU A 20 -17.61 12.82 -52.12
C LEU A 20 -17.47 13.71 -50.90
N GLY A 21 -17.60 15.03 -51.04
CA GLY A 21 -17.57 15.97 -49.93
C GLY A 21 -18.66 15.70 -48.88
N ILE A 22 -19.89 15.38 -49.31
CA ILE A 22 -20.97 14.99 -48.40
C ILE A 22 -20.65 13.67 -47.69
N LEU A 23 -20.13 12.68 -48.40
CA LEU A 23 -19.79 11.38 -47.83
C LEU A 23 -18.64 11.49 -46.82
N PHE A 24 -17.60 12.26 -47.12
CA PHE A 24 -16.51 12.53 -46.18
C PHE A 24 -16.98 13.31 -44.96
N SER A 25 -17.85 14.31 -45.14
CA SER A 25 -18.44 15.06 -44.03
C SER A 25 -19.25 14.15 -43.10
N MET A 26 -20.10 13.29 -43.69
CA MET A 26 -20.87 12.29 -42.92
C MET A 26 -19.95 11.30 -42.19
N TYR A 27 -18.86 10.86 -42.83
CA TYR A 27 -17.89 9.97 -42.22
C TYR A 27 -17.21 10.61 -41.00
N LEU A 28 -16.74 11.85 -41.11
CA LEU A 28 -16.07 12.56 -40.02
C LEU A 28 -17.02 12.92 -38.88
N LEU A 29 -18.30 13.20 -39.17
CA LEU A 29 -19.28 13.57 -38.15
C LEU A 29 -19.89 12.37 -37.41
N TYR A 30 -19.98 11.20 -38.05
CA TYR A 30 -20.65 10.04 -37.45
C TYR A 30 -19.70 8.87 -37.16
N VAL A 31 -18.85 8.49 -38.11
CA VAL A 31 -18.03 7.26 -37.95
C VAL A 31 -16.86 7.51 -37.02
N VAL A 32 -16.14 8.62 -37.19
CA VAL A 32 -14.95 8.93 -36.39
C VAL A 32 -15.27 9.05 -34.88
N PRO A 33 -16.31 9.78 -34.44
CA PRO A 33 -16.64 9.86 -33.02
C PRO A 33 -17.09 8.54 -32.40
N ILE A 34 -17.80 7.69 -33.18
CA ILE A 34 -18.20 6.36 -32.70
C ILE A 34 -16.98 5.47 -32.48
N GLN A 35 -16.05 5.45 -33.43
CA GLN A 35 -14.80 4.70 -33.30
C GLN A 35 -13.94 5.19 -32.12
N GLY A 36 -13.83 6.51 -31.95
CA GLY A 36 -13.12 7.10 -30.81
C GLY A 36 -13.75 6.73 -29.48
N ARG A 37 -15.09 6.74 -29.39
CA ARG A 37 -15.82 6.30 -28.20
C ARG A 37 -15.55 4.83 -27.87
N ASP A 38 -15.62 3.94 -28.85
CA ASP A 38 -15.37 2.51 -28.61
C ASP A 38 -13.94 2.25 -28.15
N ALA A 39 -12.96 2.98 -28.70
CA ALA A 39 -11.57 2.93 -28.29
C ALA A 39 -11.38 3.40 -26.83
N GLU A 40 -11.97 4.54 -26.46
CA GLU A 40 -11.91 5.08 -25.09
C GLU A 40 -12.60 4.16 -24.07
N ILE A 41 -13.74 3.55 -24.42
CA ILE A 41 -14.41 2.56 -23.56
C ILE A 41 -13.51 1.33 -23.34
N SER A 42 -12.91 0.80 -24.41
CA SER A 42 -12.02 -0.36 -24.32
C SER A 42 -10.78 -0.05 -23.48
N HIS A 43 -10.23 1.15 -23.64
CA HIS A 43 -9.06 1.62 -22.91
C HIS A 43 -9.35 1.80 -21.41
N MET A 44 -10.47 2.44 -21.05
CA MET A 44 -10.88 2.56 -19.64
C MET A 44 -11.11 1.19 -18.98
N LYS A 45 -11.66 0.22 -19.73
CA LYS A 45 -11.80 -1.16 -19.25
C LYS A 45 -10.44 -1.82 -19.02
N TYR A 46 -9.48 -1.61 -19.91
CA TYR A 46 -8.12 -2.11 -19.76
C TYR A 46 -7.44 -1.53 -18.51
N ILE A 47 -7.48 -0.20 -18.32
CA ILE A 47 -6.89 0.43 -17.13
C ILE A 47 -7.52 -0.10 -15.85
N THR A 48 -8.86 -0.21 -15.81
CA THR A 48 -9.57 -0.81 -14.68
C THR A 48 -9.07 -2.22 -14.38
N GLN A 49 -8.84 -3.05 -15.40
CA GLN A 49 -8.31 -4.41 -15.22
C GLN A 49 -6.88 -4.43 -14.70
N GLU A 50 -6.03 -3.50 -15.11
CA GLU A 50 -4.67 -3.38 -14.56
C GLU A 50 -4.66 -2.98 -13.09
N PHE A 51 -5.56 -2.07 -12.66
CA PHE A 51 -5.73 -1.76 -11.24
C PHE A 51 -6.22 -2.96 -10.43
N ILE A 52 -7.18 -3.73 -10.96
CA ILE A 52 -7.64 -4.99 -10.32
C ILE A 52 -6.48 -5.99 -10.21
N GLY A 53 -5.69 -6.14 -11.27
CA GLY A 53 -4.51 -7.01 -11.30
C GLY A 53 -3.45 -6.58 -10.29
N LEU A 54 -3.15 -5.28 -10.22
CA LEU A 54 -2.21 -4.71 -9.27
C LEU A 54 -2.64 -4.98 -7.82
N LYS A 55 -3.93 -4.78 -7.50
CA LYS A 55 -4.47 -5.13 -6.19
C LYS A 55 -4.25 -6.61 -5.86
N ALA A 56 -4.62 -7.50 -6.78
CA ALA A 56 -4.52 -8.95 -6.56
C ALA A 56 -3.06 -9.39 -6.32
N ASP A 57 -2.12 -8.77 -7.02
CA ASP A 57 -0.69 -8.99 -6.84
C ASP A 57 -0.20 -8.52 -5.47
N ILE A 58 -0.55 -7.29 -5.06
CA ILE A 58 -0.20 -6.74 -3.73
C ILE A 58 -0.79 -7.60 -2.61
N ASP A 59 -2.09 -7.90 -2.68
CA ASP A 59 -2.75 -8.75 -1.69
C ASP A 59 -2.11 -10.16 -1.66
N GLY A 60 -1.71 -10.70 -2.82
CA GLY A 60 -0.99 -11.96 -2.93
C GLY A 60 0.38 -11.94 -2.27
N LEU A 61 1.13 -10.85 -2.37
CA LEU A 61 2.41 -10.69 -1.65
C LEU A 61 2.20 -10.62 -0.15
N ILE A 62 1.21 -9.86 0.31
CA ILE A 62 0.92 -9.65 1.73
C ILE A 62 0.43 -10.94 2.39
N ILE A 63 -0.50 -11.67 1.76
CA ILE A 63 -1.03 -12.95 2.29
C ILE A 63 0.07 -14.02 2.39
N ASN A 64 1.09 -13.97 1.54
CA ASN A 64 2.18 -14.94 1.51
C ASN A 64 3.46 -14.46 2.23
N ASP A 65 3.38 -13.36 2.98
CA ASP A 65 4.51 -12.75 3.71
C ASP A 65 5.75 -12.53 2.83
N LYS A 66 5.53 -12.07 1.59
CA LYS A 66 6.60 -11.82 0.62
C LYS A 66 6.95 -10.34 0.61
N ILE A 67 8.04 -10.01 1.28
CA ILE A 67 8.67 -8.69 1.24
C ILE A 67 9.73 -8.61 0.14
N ASN A 68 10.01 -7.39 -0.34
CA ASN A 68 11.05 -7.06 -1.31
C ASN A 68 10.97 -7.79 -2.66
N LEU A 69 9.80 -8.33 -3.04
CA LEU A 69 9.59 -8.91 -4.37
C LEU A 69 8.99 -7.84 -5.31
N PRO A 70 9.74 -7.34 -6.30
CA PRO A 70 9.22 -6.35 -7.22
C PRO A 70 8.25 -6.98 -8.22
N ILE A 71 7.10 -6.34 -8.39
CA ILE A 71 6.09 -6.66 -9.39
C ILE A 71 6.03 -5.50 -10.38
N ALA A 72 6.14 -5.80 -11.67
CA ALA A 72 6.09 -4.80 -12.72
C ALA A 72 4.79 -4.92 -13.51
N ARG A 73 4.08 -3.80 -13.70
CA ARG A 73 2.90 -3.70 -14.57
C ARG A 73 3.01 -2.50 -15.49
N SER A 74 2.49 -2.61 -16.70
CA SER A 74 2.44 -1.52 -17.67
C SER A 74 1.03 -0.97 -17.77
N PHE A 75 0.89 0.35 -17.74
CA PHE A 75 -0.34 1.10 -17.94
C PHE A 75 -0.23 1.88 -19.23
N GLU A 76 -1.05 1.59 -20.23
CA GLU A 76 -1.20 2.44 -21.41
C GLU A 76 -1.97 3.70 -21.00
N LEU A 77 -1.36 4.89 -21.07
CA LEU A 77 -2.03 6.11 -20.60
C LEU A 77 -3.00 6.70 -21.62
N GLY A 78 -2.94 6.29 -22.89
CA GLY A 78 -3.81 6.80 -23.94
C GLY A 78 -4.36 5.72 -24.86
N THR A 79 -5.35 6.10 -25.66
CA THR A 79 -5.86 5.25 -26.74
C THR A 79 -4.86 5.25 -27.88
N LEU A 80 -4.07 4.18 -28.02
CA LEU A 80 -3.19 4.01 -29.17
C LEU A 80 -4.00 4.10 -30.46
N SER A 81 -3.80 5.18 -31.22
CA SER A 81 -4.36 5.35 -32.56
C SER A 81 -3.81 4.23 -33.46
N SER A 82 -4.57 3.15 -33.61
CA SER A 82 -4.38 2.23 -34.72
C SER A 82 -4.72 2.98 -36.00
N VAL A 83 -3.71 3.60 -36.62
CA VAL A 83 -3.79 3.98 -38.02
C VAL A 83 -3.94 2.70 -38.83
N GLY A 84 -5.18 2.33 -39.11
CA GLY A 84 -5.51 1.16 -39.91
C GLY A 84 -4.75 1.23 -41.24
N SER A 85 -3.80 0.32 -41.40
CA SER A 85 -3.06 0.05 -42.64
C SER A 85 -4.02 -0.42 -43.73
N GLY A 86 -4.79 0.50 -44.32
CA GLY A 86 -5.85 0.19 -45.28
C GLY A 86 -6.07 1.33 -46.27
N ALA A 87 -5.33 1.28 -47.38
CA ALA A 87 -5.55 1.91 -48.69
C ALA A 87 -5.84 3.43 -48.84
N LEU A 88 -5.99 4.22 -47.76
CA LEU A 88 -6.19 5.68 -47.84
C LEU A 88 -5.28 6.48 -46.88
N SER A 89 -4.00 6.10 -46.79
CA SER A 89 -2.94 6.77 -46.02
C SER A 89 -2.64 8.24 -46.43
N ILE A 90 -3.44 8.82 -47.33
CA ILE A 90 -3.21 10.15 -47.93
C ILE A 90 -3.99 11.26 -47.19
N MET A 91 -4.86 10.93 -46.23
CA MET A 91 -5.58 11.92 -45.42
C MET A 91 -5.47 11.60 -43.92
N PRO A 92 -4.63 12.32 -43.15
CA PRO A 92 -4.48 12.12 -41.70
C PRO A 92 -5.72 12.52 -40.87
N MET A 93 -6.81 12.97 -41.50
CA MET A 93 -8.03 13.43 -40.83
C MET A 93 -9.12 12.36 -40.69
N SER A 94 -8.90 11.12 -41.19
CA SER A 94 -9.93 10.05 -41.15
C SER A 94 -9.90 9.18 -39.89
N SER A 95 -9.01 9.44 -38.93
CA SER A 95 -8.94 8.74 -37.65
C SER A 95 -9.45 9.62 -36.51
N TYR A 96 -9.84 8.99 -35.40
CA TYR A 96 -10.18 9.71 -34.17
C TYR A 96 -8.91 10.25 -33.51
N ILE A 97 -9.06 11.30 -32.68
CA ILE A 97 -7.96 11.88 -31.92
C ILE A 97 -7.75 11.03 -30.66
N GLU A 98 -6.50 10.68 -30.37
CA GLU A 98 -6.16 9.92 -29.16
C GLU A 98 -6.58 10.63 -27.87
N ALA A 99 -6.99 9.81 -26.91
CA ALA A 99 -7.16 10.20 -25.51
C ALA A 99 -5.81 10.08 -24.80
N SER A 100 -5.62 10.90 -23.77
CA SER A 100 -4.45 10.81 -22.89
C SER A 100 -4.91 10.54 -21.46
N GLY A 101 -3.95 10.28 -20.60
CA GLY A 101 -4.21 10.00 -19.19
C GLY A 101 -3.04 10.46 -18.34
N THR A 102 -3.34 10.72 -17.08
CA THR A 102 -2.35 11.04 -16.07
C THR A 102 -2.43 9.99 -14.98
N LEU A 103 -1.30 9.38 -14.68
CA LEU A 103 -1.12 8.40 -13.63
C LEU A 103 -0.27 9.04 -12.53
N MET A 104 -0.71 8.94 -11.28
CA MET A 104 -0.07 9.61 -10.15
C MET A 104 0.00 8.66 -8.96
N VAL A 105 1.20 8.46 -8.40
CA VAL A 105 1.36 8.02 -7.02
C VAL A 105 1.43 9.27 -6.17
N ASN A 106 0.52 9.38 -5.22
CA ASN A 106 0.57 10.45 -4.25
C ASN A 106 0.55 9.82 -2.87
N GLU A 107 1.54 10.12 -2.02
CA GLU A 107 1.33 10.08 -0.58
C GLU A 107 0.33 11.19 -0.23
N GLN A 108 -0.96 10.91 -0.49
CA GLN A 108 -2.04 11.81 -0.18
C GLN A 108 -2.06 12.05 1.33
N ASN A 109 -2.51 13.23 1.70
CA ASN A 109 -2.75 13.60 3.08
C ASN A 109 -4.06 12.99 3.64
N ASP A 110 -4.59 11.95 3.00
CA ASP A 110 -5.71 11.22 3.56
C ASP A 110 -5.20 10.36 4.73
N PHE A 111 -5.98 10.25 5.80
CA PHE A 111 -5.53 9.62 7.04
C PHE A 111 -6.49 8.51 7.46
N LEU A 112 -5.92 7.38 7.93
CA LEU A 112 -6.68 6.30 8.56
C LEU A 112 -6.29 6.14 10.02
N GLU A 113 -7.24 6.41 10.90
CA GLU A 113 -7.16 6.03 12.30
C GLU A 113 -7.75 4.64 12.51
N VAL A 114 -7.00 3.80 13.22
CA VAL A 114 -7.39 2.45 13.63
C VAL A 114 -7.37 2.41 15.15
N VAL A 115 -8.54 2.17 15.73
CA VAL A 115 -8.72 2.00 17.18
C VAL A 115 -9.21 0.59 17.45
N VAL A 116 -8.56 -0.10 18.38
CA VAL A 116 -8.88 -1.47 18.76
C VAL A 116 -9.08 -1.56 20.26
N ASN A 117 -10.21 -2.10 20.70
CA ASN A 117 -10.40 -2.55 22.08
C ASN A 117 -10.17 -4.06 22.14
N GLY A 118 -9.11 -4.49 22.82
CA GLY A 118 -8.72 -5.90 22.84
C GLY A 118 -7.71 -6.24 23.91
N TYR A 119 -7.38 -7.53 23.97
CA TYR A 119 -6.33 -8.06 24.82
C TYR A 119 -4.97 -7.72 24.22
N VAL A 120 -4.26 -6.81 24.87
CA VAL A 120 -3.02 -6.23 24.35
C VAL A 120 -1.89 -6.36 25.37
N GLY A 121 -0.69 -6.64 24.86
CA GLY A 121 0.55 -6.60 25.62
C GLY A 121 1.37 -5.37 25.21
N ASP A 122 1.86 -4.62 26.19
CA ASP A 122 2.83 -3.55 25.94
C ASP A 122 4.22 -4.16 25.73
N ILE A 123 4.80 -3.94 24.55
CA ILE A 123 6.14 -4.40 24.16
C ILE A 123 7.12 -3.22 24.06
N SER A 124 6.70 -2.02 24.47
CA SER A 124 7.56 -0.84 24.53
C SER A 124 8.62 -1.05 25.60
N PHE A 125 9.87 -1.14 25.17
CA PHE A 125 10.96 -1.32 26.10
C PHE A 125 11.10 -0.12 27.04
N VAL A 126 10.87 -0.34 28.34
CA VAL A 126 11.44 0.51 29.38
C VAL A 126 12.90 0.10 29.49
N SER A 127 13.82 0.99 29.09
CA SER A 127 15.24 0.84 29.44
C SER A 127 15.33 0.45 30.91
N PRO A 128 16.12 -0.56 31.32
CA PRO A 128 16.53 -0.58 32.71
C PRO A 128 17.16 0.78 32.96
N LEU A 129 16.68 1.50 33.98
CA LEU A 129 17.17 2.82 34.32
C LEU A 129 18.70 2.85 34.18
N PRO A 130 19.28 3.82 33.44
CA PRO A 130 20.70 3.81 33.08
C PRO A 130 21.63 4.06 34.27
N THR A 131 21.15 4.06 35.52
CA THR A 131 21.96 4.46 36.66
C THR A 131 22.55 3.32 37.49
N ASP A 132 22.19 2.04 37.32
CA ASP A 132 22.73 0.99 38.21
C ASP A 132 22.73 -0.46 37.66
N VAL A 133 22.82 -0.66 36.34
CA VAL A 133 23.00 -2.02 35.80
C VAL A 133 24.40 -2.19 35.23
N SER A 134 25.29 -2.79 36.03
CA SER A 134 26.63 -3.15 35.59
C SER A 134 26.59 -4.00 34.30
N ASN A 135 27.58 -3.85 33.42
CA ASN A 135 27.75 -4.70 32.22
C ASN A 135 27.71 -6.22 32.53
N TYR A 136 28.01 -6.59 33.78
CA TYR A 136 27.96 -7.95 34.30
C TYR A 136 26.53 -8.52 34.35
N THR A 137 25.50 -7.69 34.61
CA THR A 137 24.10 -8.14 34.67
C THR A 137 23.50 -8.31 33.27
N LYS A 138 23.93 -7.49 32.31
CA LYS A 138 23.53 -7.59 30.88
C LYS A 138 24.06 -8.89 30.24
N TYR A 139 25.33 -9.21 30.51
CA TYR A 139 25.97 -10.45 30.09
C TYR A 139 25.34 -11.69 30.74
N ASN A 140 25.00 -11.65 32.04
CA ASN A 140 24.35 -12.76 32.72
C ASN A 140 22.87 -12.95 32.34
N ALA A 141 22.13 -11.87 32.04
CA ALA A 141 20.78 -11.95 31.50
C ALA A 141 20.75 -12.64 30.13
N GLN A 142 21.72 -12.35 29.26
CA GLN A 142 21.89 -13.04 27.98
C GLN A 142 22.37 -14.49 28.14
N ARG A 143 23.31 -14.76 29.06
CA ARG A 143 23.95 -16.08 29.23
C ARG A 143 23.09 -17.11 29.98
N TYR A 144 22.26 -16.69 30.93
CA TYR A 144 21.47 -17.61 31.78
C TYR A 144 19.97 -17.62 31.49
N TYR A 145 19.42 -16.54 30.90
CA TYR A 145 17.98 -16.39 30.71
C TYR A 145 17.54 -16.34 29.23
N ASN A 146 18.47 -16.45 28.27
CA ASN A 146 18.19 -16.37 26.82
C ASN A 146 17.29 -15.16 26.49
N TYR A 147 17.81 -13.95 26.70
CA TYR A 147 17.10 -12.70 26.47
C TYR A 147 17.16 -12.30 24.99
N TYR A 148 16.02 -12.13 24.33
CA TYR A 148 15.91 -11.70 22.92
C TYR A 148 15.34 -10.28 22.85
N PRO A 149 15.91 -9.38 22.03
CA PRO A 149 15.19 -8.17 21.60
C PRO A 149 14.21 -8.51 20.48
N ASP A 150 12.91 -8.33 20.72
CA ASP A 150 11.82 -8.71 19.79
C ASP A 150 11.81 -7.89 18.49
N LEU A 151 12.23 -6.62 18.59
CA LEU A 151 12.57 -5.74 17.48
C LEU A 151 14.04 -5.37 17.60
N ILE A 152 14.83 -5.66 16.57
CA ILE A 152 16.19 -5.16 16.46
C ILE A 152 16.16 -3.91 15.61
N ASN A 153 16.32 -2.77 16.28
CA ASN A 153 16.50 -1.49 15.61
C ASN A 153 18.00 -1.20 15.54
N PHE A 154 18.54 -1.04 14.33
CA PHE A 154 19.90 -0.56 14.13
C PHE A 154 19.96 0.41 12.97
N SER A 155 20.79 1.44 13.13
CA SER A 155 21.12 2.36 12.05
C SER A 155 22.50 2.03 11.53
N CYS A 156 22.66 1.99 10.20
CA CYS A 156 23.97 1.80 9.60
C CYS A 156 24.23 2.82 8.50
N LYS A 157 25.49 3.25 8.41
CA LYS A 157 25.99 4.23 7.42
C LYS A 157 26.86 3.61 6.35
N LYS A 158 27.34 2.38 6.59
CA LYS A 158 28.21 1.62 5.68
C LYS A 158 27.62 0.24 5.46
N PRO A 159 27.55 -0.24 4.21
CA PRO A 159 26.89 -1.51 3.90
C PRO A 159 27.71 -2.72 4.38
N ASP A 160 29.04 -2.59 4.42
CA ASP A 160 29.98 -3.62 4.89
C ASP A 160 29.88 -3.89 6.41
N HIS A 161 29.30 -2.98 7.17
CA HIS A 161 29.16 -3.03 8.64
C HIS A 161 27.72 -2.67 9.02
N CYS A 162 26.77 -3.41 8.46
CA CYS A 162 25.35 -3.23 8.71
C CYS A 162 24.74 -4.54 9.19
N PRO A 163 24.52 -4.75 10.51
CA PRO A 163 24.61 -3.79 11.62
C PRO A 163 26.04 -3.34 12.02
N PRO A 164 26.21 -2.20 12.73
CA PRO A 164 27.53 -1.68 13.14
C PRO A 164 28.37 -2.66 13.97
N GLU A 165 27.71 -3.48 14.77
CA GLU A 165 28.28 -4.64 15.45
C GLU A 165 27.37 -5.86 15.17
N PRO A 166 27.93 -7.07 14.97
CA PRO A 166 27.14 -8.29 14.75
C PRO A 166 26.17 -8.53 15.91
N ILE A 167 24.90 -8.75 15.58
CA ILE A 167 23.85 -8.91 16.59
C ILE A 167 23.60 -10.40 16.81
N ASN A 168 23.96 -10.85 18.01
CA ASN A 168 24.01 -12.26 18.37
C ASN A 168 22.94 -12.61 19.41
N PHE A 169 22.19 -13.70 19.20
CA PHE A 169 21.20 -14.22 20.16
C PHE A 169 21.01 -15.74 20.04
N THR A 170 20.50 -16.42 21.07
CA THR A 170 20.34 -17.89 21.10
C THR A 170 18.90 -18.29 21.39
N THR A 171 18.23 -19.02 20.48
CA THR A 171 16.83 -19.45 20.69
C THR A 171 16.71 -20.67 21.62
N LYS A 172 15.47 -20.92 22.10
CA LYS A 172 15.10 -22.13 22.87
C LYS A 172 15.40 -23.44 22.15
N ASP A 173 15.53 -23.42 20.83
CA ASP A 173 15.87 -24.61 20.05
C ASP A 173 17.38 -24.94 20.12
N GLU A 174 18.11 -24.33 21.06
CA GLU A 174 19.56 -24.42 21.21
C GLU A 174 20.28 -24.04 19.89
N ARG A 175 19.73 -23.05 19.17
CA ARG A 175 20.32 -22.48 17.97
C ARG A 175 20.85 -21.10 18.27
N PHE A 176 22.05 -20.83 17.80
CA PHE A 176 22.68 -19.52 17.85
C PHE A 176 22.43 -18.77 16.55
N TYR A 177 22.04 -17.52 16.64
CA TYR A 177 21.71 -16.66 15.53
C TYR A 177 22.63 -15.45 15.51
N ASN A 178 23.07 -15.07 14.33
CA ASN A 178 23.95 -13.94 14.09
C ASN A 178 23.43 -13.13 12.90
N ILE A 179 23.11 -11.86 13.13
CA ILE A 179 22.72 -10.93 12.06
C ILE A 179 23.93 -10.14 11.62
N THR A 180 24.28 -10.28 10.35
CA THR A 180 25.42 -9.61 9.72
C THR A 180 25.11 -9.18 8.29
N SER A 181 25.89 -8.25 7.76
CA SER A 181 25.89 -7.93 6.33
C SER A 181 26.76 -8.93 5.57
N LYS A 182 26.21 -9.54 4.52
CA LYS A 182 26.92 -10.42 3.60
C LYS A 182 27.08 -9.77 2.23
N LYS A 183 28.28 -9.88 1.68
CA LYS A 183 28.64 -9.33 0.38
C LYS A 183 28.28 -10.30 -0.74
N ARG A 184 27.53 -9.81 -1.73
CA ARG A 184 27.18 -10.52 -2.97
C ARG A 184 27.69 -9.71 -4.17
N THR A 185 28.31 -10.38 -5.13
CA THR A 185 28.86 -9.73 -6.33
C THR A 185 27.94 -9.94 -7.52
N THR A 186 27.52 -8.85 -8.15
CA THR A 186 26.74 -8.83 -9.39
C THR A 186 27.54 -8.16 -10.51
N TYR A 187 27.11 -8.33 -11.75
CA TYR A 187 27.74 -7.72 -12.92
C TYR A 187 26.77 -6.74 -13.56
N GLU A 188 27.23 -5.51 -13.77
CA GLU A 188 26.50 -4.49 -14.51
C GLU A 188 27.19 -4.31 -15.86
N ASP A 189 26.46 -4.49 -16.95
CA ASP A 189 27.00 -4.35 -18.30
C ASP A 189 27.19 -2.86 -18.62
N VAL A 190 28.45 -2.43 -18.69
CA VAL A 190 28.81 -1.07 -19.13
C VAL A 190 29.19 -1.13 -20.61
N PHE A 191 28.54 -0.29 -21.42
CA PHE A 191 28.83 -0.18 -22.84
C PHE A 191 29.86 0.92 -23.08
N ILE A 192 31.00 0.54 -23.65
CA ILE A 192 32.02 1.51 -24.10
C ILE A 192 31.85 1.69 -25.60
N THR A 193 31.51 2.90 -26.02
CA THR A 193 31.47 3.27 -27.43
C THR A 193 32.83 3.80 -27.85
N ILE A 194 33.52 3.06 -28.71
CA ILE A 194 34.76 3.52 -29.33
C ILE A 194 34.41 4.11 -30.69
N ASN A 195 34.56 5.43 -30.82
CA ASN A 195 34.46 6.13 -32.10
C ASN A 195 35.83 6.11 -32.78
N MET A 196 35.97 5.29 -33.81
CA MET A 196 37.17 5.25 -34.62
C MET A 196 36.95 6.12 -35.86
N SER A 197 37.82 7.12 -36.04
CA SER A 197 37.89 7.96 -37.26
C SER A 197 39.26 7.77 -37.90
N ASN A 198 39.33 7.91 -39.22
CA ASN A 198 40.56 7.75 -40.02
C ASN A 198 41.19 6.35 -40.00
N ILE A 199 40.39 5.30 -40.09
CA ILE A 199 40.89 3.93 -40.27
C ILE A 199 41.49 3.79 -41.68
N THR A 200 42.81 3.61 -41.77
CA THR A 200 43.52 3.36 -43.04
C THR A 200 43.57 1.86 -43.33
N PHE A 201 43.09 1.45 -44.51
CA PHE A 201 43.17 0.06 -44.96
C PHE A 201 44.47 -0.16 -45.76
N THR A 202 45.33 -1.10 -45.33
CA THR A 202 46.42 -1.62 -46.17
C THR A 202 45.98 -2.94 -46.80
N PRO A 203 45.57 -2.96 -48.09
CA PRO A 203 45.16 -4.20 -48.75
C PRO A 203 46.37 -5.14 -48.90
N THR A 204 46.28 -6.34 -48.33
CA THR A 204 47.34 -7.36 -48.39
C THR A 204 47.27 -8.26 -49.62
N THR A 205 46.30 -8.08 -50.51
CA THR A 205 46.25 -8.81 -51.78
C THR A 205 45.90 -7.90 -52.95
N THR A 206 46.72 -7.96 -54.00
CA THR A 206 46.42 -7.51 -55.36
C THR A 206 45.26 -8.32 -55.93
N PRO A 207 44.22 -7.72 -56.54
CA PRO A 207 44.18 -6.38 -57.12
C PRO A 207 43.53 -5.31 -56.22
N THR A 208 43.99 -4.07 -56.38
CA THR A 208 43.50 -2.87 -55.68
C THR A 208 42.08 -2.48 -56.13
N ILE A 209 41.17 -2.37 -55.18
CA ILE A 209 39.79 -1.89 -55.39
C ILE A 209 39.82 -0.36 -55.50
N THR A 210 39.30 0.19 -56.61
CA THR A 210 39.09 1.63 -56.83
C THR A 210 37.59 1.91 -56.99
N PRO A 211 37.00 2.90 -56.29
CA PRO A 211 37.65 3.89 -55.43
C PRO A 211 37.96 3.33 -54.03
N THR A 212 39.14 3.65 -53.51
CA THR A 212 39.51 3.40 -52.12
C THR A 212 38.69 4.32 -51.22
N PRO A 213 37.88 3.81 -50.29
CA PRO A 213 37.16 4.67 -49.36
C PRO A 213 38.18 5.47 -48.54
N GLU A 214 38.17 6.80 -48.68
CA GLU A 214 39.17 7.69 -48.06
C GLU A 214 39.07 7.66 -46.53
N TYR A 215 37.87 7.45 -45.97
CA TYR A 215 37.65 7.35 -44.53
C TYR A 215 36.46 6.42 -44.22
N ILE A 216 36.66 5.47 -43.33
CA ILE A 216 35.58 4.70 -42.70
C ILE A 216 35.50 5.16 -41.25
N ASN A 217 34.36 5.71 -40.86
CA ASN A 217 34.03 5.93 -39.46
C ASN A 217 33.35 4.67 -38.94
N ALA A 218 33.89 4.09 -37.88
CA ALA A 218 33.32 2.89 -37.26
C ALA A 218 33.08 3.15 -35.77
N THR A 219 31.92 2.71 -35.30
CA THR A 219 31.56 2.68 -33.89
C THR A 219 31.62 1.23 -33.42
N ALA A 220 32.55 0.92 -32.53
CA ALA A 220 32.57 -0.38 -31.84
C ALA A 220 31.91 -0.23 -30.47
N LEU A 221 30.94 -1.10 -30.18
CA LEU A 221 30.32 -1.20 -28.86
C LEU A 221 30.96 -2.38 -28.13
N ILE A 222 31.73 -2.12 -27.09
CA ILE A 222 32.33 -3.17 -26.27
C ILE A 222 31.50 -3.32 -25.00
N ARG A 223 30.99 -4.53 -24.76
CA ARG A 223 30.35 -4.90 -23.50
C ARG A 223 31.44 -5.22 -22.48
N TYR A 224 31.56 -4.40 -21.45
CA TYR A 224 32.46 -4.65 -20.34
C TYR A 224 31.65 -4.97 -19.09
N PRO A 225 31.72 -6.21 -18.56
CA PRO A 225 31.04 -6.55 -17.33
C PRO A 225 31.75 -5.87 -16.17
N ASN A 226 31.14 -4.80 -15.63
CA ASN A 226 31.68 -4.12 -14.46
C ASN A 226 31.21 -4.84 -13.19
N LYS A 227 32.14 -5.11 -12.27
CA LYS A 227 31.84 -5.81 -11.03
C LYS A 227 31.19 -4.84 -10.06
N LYS A 228 29.94 -5.11 -9.68
CA LYS A 228 29.19 -4.36 -8.67
C LYS A 228 29.07 -5.20 -7.40
N GLU A 229 29.31 -4.55 -6.27
CA GLU A 229 29.22 -5.19 -4.96
C GLU A 229 27.92 -4.74 -4.31
N ILE A 230 27.04 -5.69 -4.02
CA ILE A 230 25.79 -5.48 -3.29
C ILE A 230 25.89 -6.17 -1.93
N TYR A 231 25.16 -5.63 -0.95
CA TYR A 231 25.18 -6.13 0.42
C TYR A 231 23.77 -6.53 0.83
N ASP A 232 23.69 -7.67 1.51
CA ASP A 232 22.45 -8.22 2.05
C ASP A 232 22.58 -8.31 3.56
N ILE A 233 21.51 -8.04 4.29
CA ILE A 233 21.45 -8.37 5.72
C ILE A 233 21.00 -9.81 5.82
N VAL A 234 21.85 -10.66 6.37
CA VAL A 234 21.60 -12.08 6.54
C VAL A 234 21.54 -12.46 8.01
N LEU A 235 20.70 -13.44 8.28
CA LEU A 235 20.64 -14.18 9.52
C LEU A 235 21.36 -15.50 9.34
N GLU A 236 22.49 -15.65 9.99
CA GLU A 236 23.20 -16.92 10.09
C GLU A 236 22.64 -17.70 11.28
N ILE A 237 22.32 -18.97 11.05
CA ILE A 237 21.82 -19.91 12.04
C ILE A 237 22.93 -20.93 12.27
N MET A 238 23.33 -21.09 13.52
CA MET A 238 24.38 -22.00 13.96
C MET A 238 23.87 -22.89 15.10
N ASP A 239 24.51 -24.04 15.29
CA ASP A 239 24.22 -24.91 16.44
C ASP A 239 24.84 -24.34 17.71
N ASN A 240 24.07 -24.26 18.80
CA ASN A 240 24.55 -23.79 20.11
C ASN A 240 25.10 -24.93 20.98
N ARG A 241 24.97 -26.19 20.57
CA ARG A 241 25.39 -27.36 21.37
C ARG A 241 26.92 -27.56 21.41
N THR A 242 27.68 -26.85 20.58
CA THR A 242 29.14 -26.95 20.50
C THR A 242 29.81 -25.71 21.10
N ASP A 243 30.25 -25.83 22.35
CA ASP A 243 30.74 -24.73 23.21
C ASP A 243 31.98 -23.96 22.65
N HIS A 244 32.63 -24.46 21.59
CA HIS A 244 33.87 -23.86 21.05
C HIS A 244 33.95 -23.78 19.51
N TYR A 245 33.04 -24.40 18.76
CA TYR A 245 32.95 -24.34 17.29
C TYR A 245 31.49 -24.48 16.88
N ARG A 246 30.77 -23.34 16.83
CA ARG A 246 29.38 -23.33 16.39
C ARG A 246 29.32 -23.74 14.92
N GLU A 247 28.71 -24.89 14.64
CA GLU A 247 28.55 -25.35 13.26
C GLU A 247 27.47 -24.50 12.58
N TRP A 248 27.79 -23.97 11.40
CA TRP A 248 26.82 -23.26 10.57
C TRP A 248 25.77 -24.26 10.08
N ILE A 249 24.50 -23.96 10.33
CA ILE A 249 23.35 -24.80 9.95
C ILE A 249 22.76 -24.29 8.64
N SER A 250 22.44 -23.01 8.61
CA SER A 250 21.72 -22.38 7.49
C SER A 250 21.83 -20.87 7.56
N GLU A 251 21.46 -20.21 6.47
CA GLU A 251 21.37 -18.75 6.38
C GLU A 251 20.04 -18.36 5.79
N ARG A 252 19.46 -17.27 6.29
CA ARG A 252 18.27 -16.64 5.75
C ARG A 252 18.56 -15.18 5.46
N THR A 253 18.27 -14.72 4.25
CA THR A 253 18.38 -13.29 3.93
C THR A 253 17.18 -12.55 4.51
N LEU A 254 17.45 -11.49 5.27
CA LEU A 254 16.44 -10.63 5.91
C LEU A 254 16.14 -9.40 5.05
N VAL A 255 17.18 -8.78 4.48
CA VAL A 255 17.05 -7.65 3.56
C VAL A 255 18.02 -7.85 2.41
N GLU A 256 17.52 -7.77 1.18
CA GLU A 256 18.35 -7.86 -0.03
C GLU A 256 18.74 -6.48 -0.55
N ASN A 257 19.97 -6.36 -1.05
CA ASN A 257 20.47 -5.19 -1.76
C ASN A 257 20.23 -3.87 -1.01
N ILE A 258 20.83 -3.76 0.18
CA ILE A 258 20.64 -2.58 1.05
C ILE A 258 21.17 -1.31 0.37
N THR A 259 20.34 -0.26 0.42
CA THR A 259 20.72 1.10 -0.01
C THR A 259 20.78 1.99 1.23
N LEU A 260 21.92 2.65 1.44
CA LEU A 260 22.18 3.41 2.65
C LEU A 260 22.28 4.90 2.38
N ASN A 261 21.67 5.70 3.25
CA ASN A 261 21.92 7.14 3.27
C ASN A 261 23.21 7.41 4.05
N GLU A 262 24.30 7.69 3.33
CA GLU A 262 25.63 7.90 3.95
C GLU A 262 25.67 9.09 4.93
N THR A 263 24.77 10.07 4.79
CA THR A 263 24.74 11.28 5.63
C THR A 263 24.01 11.04 6.95
N TYR A 264 22.78 10.50 6.87
CA TYR A 264 21.89 10.38 8.03
C TYR A 264 21.84 8.97 8.63
N GLY A 265 22.34 7.95 7.90
CA GLY A 265 22.17 6.54 8.24
C GLY A 265 20.78 6.03 7.84
N THR A 266 20.69 4.77 7.45
CA THR A 266 19.40 4.10 7.23
C THR A 266 19.06 3.28 8.45
N ASN A 267 17.85 3.47 8.99
CA ASN A 267 17.35 2.71 10.12
C ASN A 267 16.70 1.42 9.62
N PHE A 268 17.16 0.29 10.15
CA PHE A 268 16.58 -1.03 9.94
C PHE A 268 15.89 -1.46 11.22
N THR A 269 14.69 -2.00 11.07
CA THR A 269 13.90 -2.62 12.13
C THR A 269 13.66 -4.06 11.70
N ILE A 270 14.24 -5.01 12.42
CA ILE A 270 14.09 -6.44 12.13
C ILE A 270 13.24 -7.08 13.22
N ASN A 271 12.12 -7.67 12.83
CA ASN A 271 11.27 -8.44 13.73
C ASN A 271 11.73 -9.90 13.72
N ILE A 272 12.56 -10.27 14.70
CA ILE A 272 13.12 -11.63 14.84
C ILE A 272 11.99 -12.68 14.90
N LEU A 273 10.85 -12.34 15.49
CA LEU A 273 9.81 -13.31 15.79
C LEU A 273 8.98 -13.68 14.57
N ASN A 274 8.70 -12.72 13.68
CA ASN A 274 7.98 -13.02 12.42
C ASN A 274 8.92 -13.62 11.37
N ASP A 275 10.18 -13.17 11.32
CA ASP A 275 11.11 -13.55 10.26
C ASP A 275 11.91 -14.84 10.55
N ILE A 276 11.85 -15.41 11.76
CA ILE A 276 12.79 -16.48 12.17
C ILE A 276 12.12 -17.64 12.90
N ILE A 277 11.14 -17.39 13.77
CA ILE A 277 10.55 -18.41 14.64
C ILE A 277 9.12 -18.72 14.17
N SER A 278 8.92 -19.89 13.56
CA SER A 278 7.62 -20.38 13.08
C SER A 278 6.65 -20.80 14.20
N ASN A 279 6.81 -20.29 15.43
CA ASN A 279 5.88 -20.53 16.52
C ASN A 279 5.03 -19.28 16.71
N ASN A 280 3.76 -19.47 17.09
CA ASN A 280 2.83 -18.40 17.44
C ASN A 280 3.56 -17.38 18.32
N THR A 281 3.78 -16.17 17.79
CA THR A 281 4.68 -15.21 18.45
C THR A 281 4.13 -14.82 19.81
N SER A 282 2.80 -14.90 20.01
CA SER A 282 2.16 -14.61 21.30
C SER A 282 2.48 -15.61 22.39
N GLN A 283 2.63 -16.90 22.06
CA GLN A 283 3.09 -17.91 23.04
C GLN A 283 4.53 -17.63 23.49
N PHE A 284 5.35 -17.09 22.59
CA PHE A 284 6.69 -16.65 22.92
C PHE A 284 6.67 -15.41 23.83
N TYR A 285 5.85 -14.39 23.55
CA TYR A 285 5.71 -13.21 24.43
C TYR A 285 5.20 -13.58 25.83
N ASP A 286 4.22 -14.49 25.91
CA ASP A 286 3.72 -14.99 27.19
C ASP A 286 4.80 -15.73 27.99
N PHE A 287 5.62 -16.54 27.31
CA PHE A 287 6.77 -17.18 27.92
C PHE A 287 7.84 -16.17 28.36
N TYR A 288 8.15 -15.17 27.54
CA TYR A 288 9.19 -14.19 27.86
C TYR A 288 8.87 -13.40 29.13
N TYR A 289 7.68 -12.80 29.21
CA TYR A 289 7.31 -11.94 30.33
C TYR A 289 7.17 -12.72 31.65
N SER A 290 6.65 -13.95 31.60
CA SER A 290 6.57 -14.83 32.78
C SER A 290 7.94 -15.15 33.38
N ASN A 291 9.02 -15.12 32.59
CA ASN A 291 10.38 -15.37 33.08
C ASN A 291 11.11 -14.09 33.51
N VAL A 292 10.89 -12.95 32.84
CA VAL A 292 11.58 -11.68 33.14
C VAL A 292 11.08 -11.02 34.44
N GLN A 293 9.79 -11.16 34.81
CA GLN A 293 9.24 -10.59 36.06
C GLN A 293 9.43 -11.49 37.30
N SER A 294 9.89 -12.73 37.13
CA SER A 294 10.05 -13.70 38.22
C SER A 294 11.14 -13.33 39.25
N THR A 295 11.98 -12.32 38.96
CA THR A 295 13.00 -11.87 39.91
C THR A 295 12.48 -10.92 40.99
N THR A 296 11.21 -10.48 40.94
CA THR A 296 10.67 -9.53 41.94
C THR A 296 9.21 -9.73 42.39
N MET A 297 8.44 -10.69 41.85
CA MET A 297 7.05 -10.90 42.29
C MET A 297 6.67 -12.36 42.55
N ASP A 298 5.84 -12.52 43.58
CA ASP A 298 5.22 -13.74 44.09
C ASP A 298 4.64 -14.64 42.97
N PRO A 299 5.11 -15.90 42.83
CA PRO A 299 4.62 -16.86 41.82
C PRO A 299 3.12 -17.15 41.89
N SER A 300 2.43 -16.79 42.98
CA SER A 300 0.98 -16.95 43.11
C SER A 300 0.16 -15.85 42.42
N LYS A 301 0.81 -14.80 41.89
CA LYS A 301 0.20 -13.70 41.12
C LYS A 301 0.66 -13.70 39.66
N ASN A 302 0.49 -14.82 38.96
CA ASN A 302 0.54 -14.85 37.49
C ASN A 302 -0.59 -13.96 36.92
N LEU A 303 -0.32 -12.67 36.78
CA LEU A 303 -1.20 -11.73 36.10
C LEU A 303 -0.93 -11.85 34.61
N SER A 304 -1.94 -12.15 33.81
CA SER A 304 -1.83 -12.21 32.35
C SER A 304 -1.20 -10.94 31.77
N ASN A 305 -0.20 -11.10 30.91
CA ASN A 305 0.56 -9.99 30.29
C ASN A 305 -0.32 -9.18 29.35
N TYR A 306 -1.24 -9.86 28.69
CA TYR A 306 -2.29 -9.26 27.91
C TYR A 306 -3.37 -8.75 28.86
N LYS A 307 -3.57 -7.44 28.85
CA LYS A 307 -4.67 -6.78 29.54
C LYS A 307 -5.61 -6.20 28.51
N ASN A 308 -6.87 -6.12 28.87
CA ASN A 308 -7.81 -5.43 28.01
C ASN A 308 -7.49 -3.92 28.03
N ALA A 309 -7.22 -3.35 26.86
CA ALA A 309 -7.07 -1.91 26.68
C ALA A 309 -7.58 -1.49 25.31
N THR A 310 -7.89 -0.20 25.18
CA THR A 310 -8.17 0.42 23.91
C THR A 310 -6.89 1.06 23.39
N ILE A 311 -6.42 0.67 22.20
CA ILE A 311 -5.26 1.27 21.54
C ILE A 311 -5.75 2.07 20.35
N THR A 312 -5.18 3.26 20.14
CA THR A 312 -5.27 4.01 18.89
C THR A 312 -3.90 4.07 18.22
N ASN A 313 -3.84 3.87 16.90
CA ASN A 313 -2.62 4.03 16.09
C ASN A 313 -2.22 5.51 15.85
N LYS A 314 -2.90 6.44 16.53
CA LYS A 314 -2.68 7.87 16.36
C LYS A 314 -1.45 8.35 17.14
N ASN A 315 -0.40 8.68 16.41
CA ASN A 315 0.88 9.14 16.97
C ASN A 315 1.09 10.66 16.84
N ASN A 316 0.50 11.30 15.83
CA ASN A 316 0.65 12.74 15.55
C ASN A 316 -0.70 13.49 15.65
N TYR A 317 -0.75 14.77 15.26
CA TYR A 317 -2.01 15.53 15.20
C TYR A 317 -3.02 14.79 14.30
N TYR A 318 -2.51 14.27 13.20
CA TYR A 318 -3.24 13.40 12.29
C TYR A 318 -2.62 11.98 12.29
N PRO A 319 -3.42 10.94 12.01
CA PRO A 319 -2.92 9.57 11.85
C PRO A 319 -1.84 9.44 10.76
N PRO A 320 -1.23 8.26 10.58
CA PRO A 320 -0.40 8.01 9.40
C PRO A 320 -1.16 8.28 8.10
N ARG A 321 -0.47 8.87 7.12
CA ARG A 321 -1.01 9.12 5.77
C ARG A 321 -1.23 7.79 5.03
N ILE A 322 -2.34 7.70 4.32
CA ILE A 322 -2.59 6.64 3.34
C ILE A 322 -2.15 7.22 1.99
N GLY A 323 -1.14 6.62 1.38
CA GLY A 323 -0.86 6.95 -0.02
C GLY A 323 -1.89 6.33 -0.96
N SER A 324 -1.94 6.86 -2.18
CA SER A 324 -2.89 6.50 -3.21
C SER A 324 -2.19 6.32 -4.56
N LEU A 325 -2.79 5.49 -5.40
CA LEU A 325 -2.48 5.45 -6.82
C LEU A 325 -3.71 5.91 -7.60
N GLN A 326 -3.53 6.93 -8.43
CA GLN A 326 -4.58 7.63 -9.16
C GLN A 326 -4.36 7.56 -10.66
N TYR A 327 -5.45 7.39 -11.40
CA TYR A 327 -5.47 7.55 -12.84
C TYR A 327 -6.60 8.48 -13.25
N GLU A 328 -6.27 9.57 -13.91
CA GLU A 328 -7.22 10.54 -14.48
C GLU A 328 -7.21 10.44 -16.00
N SER A 329 -8.35 10.07 -16.58
CA SER A 329 -8.49 10.04 -18.03
C SER A 329 -8.81 11.43 -18.60
N ALA A 330 -8.20 11.76 -19.74
CA ALA A 330 -8.56 12.91 -20.57
C ALA A 330 -9.21 12.42 -21.88
N ASN A 331 -10.41 11.86 -21.76
CA ASN A 331 -11.21 11.33 -22.85
C ASN A 331 -11.84 12.47 -23.67
N ARG A 332 -12.04 12.25 -24.97
CA ARG A 332 -12.61 13.22 -25.93
C ARG A 332 -14.00 12.83 -26.42
N TYR A 333 -14.32 11.53 -26.48
CA TYR A 333 -15.55 10.99 -27.04
C TYR A 333 -16.42 10.23 -26.01
N TRP A 334 -15.87 10.01 -24.81
CA TRP A 334 -16.44 9.32 -23.67
C TRP A 334 -16.32 10.12 -22.37
N VAL A 335 -16.97 9.65 -21.31
CA VAL A 335 -16.91 10.26 -19.98
C VAL A 335 -15.52 10.10 -19.37
N ASN A 336 -15.02 11.14 -18.72
CA ASN A 336 -13.79 11.09 -17.94
C ASN A 336 -14.00 10.24 -16.67
N GLN A 337 -13.07 9.35 -16.42
CA GLN A 337 -13.04 8.44 -15.28
C GLN A 337 -11.78 8.70 -14.47
N ASN A 338 -11.96 8.89 -13.17
CA ASN A 338 -10.88 9.00 -12.21
C ASN A 338 -10.89 7.74 -11.35
N LEU A 339 -9.86 6.92 -11.50
CA LEU A 339 -9.65 5.71 -10.71
C LEU A 339 -8.71 6.03 -9.55
N LEU A 340 -9.09 5.59 -8.36
CA LEU A 340 -8.38 5.85 -7.11
C LEU A 340 -8.19 4.53 -6.36
N TYR A 341 -6.95 4.15 -6.13
CA TYR A 341 -6.58 2.98 -5.34
C TYR A 341 -5.99 3.41 -4.00
N GLU A 342 -6.68 3.07 -2.91
CA GLU A 342 -6.33 3.45 -1.53
C GLU A 342 -6.69 2.32 -0.55
N MET A 343 -5.81 1.98 0.40
CA MET A 343 -6.02 0.92 1.41
C MET A 343 -6.50 -0.43 0.81
N GLY A 344 -6.05 -0.74 -0.40
CA GLY A 344 -6.51 -1.92 -1.14
C GLY A 344 -7.90 -1.79 -1.77
N GLY A 345 -8.62 -0.68 -1.58
CA GLY A 345 -9.89 -0.40 -2.26
C GLY A 345 -9.65 0.25 -3.62
N LEU A 346 -10.55 0.01 -4.58
CA LEU A 346 -10.55 0.67 -5.88
C LEU A 346 -11.86 1.46 -6.03
N PHE A 347 -11.73 2.76 -6.15
CA PHE A 347 -12.82 3.72 -6.29
C PHE A 347 -12.81 4.32 -7.71
N LEU A 348 -14.00 4.51 -8.27
CA LEU A 348 -14.22 5.14 -9.56
C LEU A 348 -15.07 6.38 -9.34
N ASN A 349 -14.53 7.54 -9.69
CA ASN A 349 -15.24 8.80 -9.71
C ASN A 349 -15.45 9.28 -11.15
N GLN A 350 -16.69 9.65 -11.49
CA GLN A 350 -17.09 10.18 -12.79
C GLN A 350 -17.60 11.62 -12.62
N PRO A 351 -16.75 12.63 -12.94
CA PRO A 351 -17.08 14.03 -12.68
C PRO A 351 -18.32 14.55 -13.43
N SER A 352 -18.63 14.01 -14.61
CA SER A 352 -19.77 14.48 -15.42
C SER A 352 -21.13 14.04 -14.88
N ASP A 353 -21.19 12.86 -14.25
CA ASP A 353 -22.45 12.20 -13.89
C ASP A 353 -22.70 12.22 -12.37
N GLN A 354 -21.83 12.90 -11.60
CA GLN A 354 -21.76 12.81 -10.13
C GLN A 354 -21.72 11.36 -9.62
N GLY A 355 -21.27 10.45 -10.48
CA GLY A 355 -21.26 9.01 -10.28
C GLY A 355 -19.97 8.61 -9.59
N SER A 356 -20.01 8.45 -8.28
CA SER A 356 -18.91 7.88 -7.49
C SER A 356 -19.27 6.45 -7.08
N SER A 357 -18.43 5.48 -7.42
CA SER A 357 -18.69 4.06 -7.19
C SER A 357 -17.45 3.36 -6.64
N VAL A 358 -17.68 2.32 -5.84
CA VAL A 358 -16.62 1.47 -5.33
C VAL A 358 -16.62 0.22 -6.21
N MET A 359 -15.48 -0.05 -6.85
CA MET A 359 -15.27 -1.19 -7.74
C MET A 359 -14.78 -2.40 -6.96
N LEU A 360 -13.86 -2.17 -6.02
CA LEU A 360 -13.33 -3.16 -5.10
C LEU A 360 -13.28 -2.56 -3.70
N VAL A 361 -13.74 -3.33 -2.73
CA VAL A 361 -13.69 -2.89 -1.32
C VAL A 361 -12.24 -2.90 -0.81
N PRO A 362 -11.92 -2.02 0.17
CA PRO A 362 -10.66 -2.09 0.93
C PRO A 362 -10.40 -3.50 1.47
N SER A 363 -9.13 -3.81 1.78
CA SER A 363 -8.70 -5.13 2.25
C SER A 363 -9.13 -5.39 3.70
N ILE A 364 -10.45 -5.46 3.91
CA ILE A 364 -11.16 -5.72 5.15
C ILE A 364 -12.13 -6.88 4.90
N ALA A 365 -12.01 -7.95 5.67
CA ALA A 365 -12.86 -9.11 5.56
C ALA A 365 -13.37 -9.56 6.93
N ILE A 366 -14.64 -9.95 6.99
CA ILE A 366 -15.23 -10.58 8.17
C ILE A 366 -15.71 -11.96 7.76
N THR A 367 -15.13 -13.00 8.37
CA THR A 367 -15.37 -14.38 8.00
C THR A 367 -15.69 -15.27 9.20
N PRO A 368 -16.60 -16.24 9.05
CA PRO A 368 -16.70 -17.42 9.92
C PRO A 368 -15.37 -18.16 10.11
N ILE A 369 -15.04 -18.61 11.32
CA ILE A 369 -13.90 -19.54 11.52
C ILE A 369 -14.34 -21.01 11.50
N LYS A 370 -15.59 -21.31 11.90
CA LYS A 370 -16.15 -22.67 11.90
C LYS A 370 -17.50 -22.70 11.20
N ASN A 371 -17.80 -23.80 10.51
CA ASN A 371 -19.13 -24.04 9.97
C ASN A 371 -20.10 -24.35 11.13
N PRO A 372 -21.31 -23.75 11.17
CA PRO A 372 -22.35 -24.18 12.09
C PRO A 372 -22.70 -25.66 11.85
N PRO A 373 -23.07 -26.44 12.89
CA PRO A 373 -23.41 -26.05 14.25
C PRO A 373 -22.31 -26.47 15.23
N SER A 374 -21.46 -25.54 15.65
CA SER A 374 -20.65 -25.71 16.86
C SER A 374 -20.91 -24.52 17.78
N GLU A 375 -21.16 -24.78 19.06
CA GLU A 375 -21.51 -23.77 20.08
C GLU A 375 -20.45 -22.65 20.26
N GLU A 376 -19.25 -22.82 19.68
CA GLU A 376 -18.17 -21.83 19.63
C GLU A 376 -17.88 -21.41 18.18
N TYR A 377 -18.76 -20.57 17.64
CA TYR A 377 -18.48 -19.85 16.41
C TYR A 377 -17.84 -18.49 16.76
N TYR A 378 -16.60 -18.26 16.36
CA TYR A 378 -15.96 -16.95 16.42
C TYR A 378 -15.87 -16.35 15.03
N LEU A 379 -16.11 -15.03 14.94
CA LEU A 379 -15.79 -14.28 13.73
C LEU A 379 -14.29 -14.00 13.69
N LYS A 380 -13.72 -14.12 12.49
CA LYS A 380 -12.41 -13.56 12.16
C LYS A 380 -12.61 -12.25 11.40
N VAL A 381 -12.00 -11.19 11.87
CA VAL A 381 -11.92 -9.89 11.22
C VAL A 381 -10.48 -9.72 10.75
N SER A 382 -10.26 -9.70 9.44
CA SER A 382 -8.96 -9.44 8.85
C SER A 382 -8.94 -8.01 8.30
N ILE A 383 -7.97 -7.22 8.73
CA ILE A 383 -7.78 -5.83 8.28
C ILE A 383 -6.34 -5.70 7.84
N ASN A 384 -6.15 -5.38 6.56
CA ASN A 384 -4.85 -5.05 6.01
C ASN A 384 -4.79 -3.55 5.72
N ASN A 385 -4.01 -2.83 6.53
CA ASN A 385 -3.75 -1.42 6.35
C ASN A 385 -2.56 -1.24 5.40
N ILE A 386 -2.87 -0.95 4.13
CA ILE A 386 -1.87 -0.77 3.07
C ILE A 386 -1.51 0.72 2.98
N ARG A 387 -0.24 1.05 3.24
CA ARG A 387 0.30 2.40 3.11
C ARG A 387 1.25 2.48 1.91
N ILE A 388 0.96 3.41 1.01
CA ILE A 388 1.85 3.76 -0.10
C ILE A 388 2.74 4.93 0.33
N THR A 389 4.05 4.82 0.09
CA THR A 389 5.07 5.77 0.60
C THR A 389 5.72 6.65 -0.47
N ASP A 390 5.52 6.34 -1.75
CA ASP A 390 6.15 7.06 -2.86
C ASP A 390 5.26 8.19 -3.41
N THR A 391 5.90 9.11 -4.16
CA THR A 391 5.23 10.21 -4.86
C THR A 391 5.84 10.38 -6.26
N GLU A 392 5.04 10.19 -7.30
CA GLU A 392 5.47 10.35 -8.70
C GLU A 392 4.26 10.60 -9.61
N ASP A 393 4.43 11.38 -10.67
CA ASP A 393 3.40 11.65 -11.66
C ASP A 393 3.91 11.42 -13.10
N ILE A 394 3.11 10.73 -13.91
CA ILE A 394 3.36 10.51 -15.33
C ILE A 394 2.10 10.84 -16.12
N SER A 395 2.21 11.76 -17.07
CA SER A 395 1.13 12.12 -17.98
C SER A 395 1.53 11.87 -19.43
N GLY A 396 0.58 11.46 -20.26
CA GLY A 396 0.79 11.32 -21.69
C GLY A 396 -0.20 10.38 -22.37
N SER A 397 0.11 10.01 -23.60
CA SER A 397 -0.61 8.98 -24.38
C SER A 397 0.17 7.66 -24.50
N VAL A 398 1.43 7.63 -24.04
CA VAL A 398 2.31 6.46 -24.05
C VAL A 398 2.18 5.62 -22.78
N SER A 399 2.77 4.43 -22.77
CA SER A 399 2.72 3.56 -21.59
C SER A 399 3.63 4.04 -20.45
N ALA A 400 3.18 3.81 -19.23
CA ALA A 400 3.95 3.96 -18.00
C ALA A 400 4.12 2.58 -17.36
N GLN A 401 5.33 2.25 -16.93
CA GLN A 401 5.58 1.04 -16.16
C GLN A 401 5.60 1.38 -14.67
N ILE A 402 4.86 0.63 -13.86
CA ILE A 402 4.87 0.70 -12.41
C ILE A 402 5.61 -0.51 -11.86
N PHE A 403 6.60 -0.27 -11.01
CA PHE A 403 7.26 -1.25 -10.17
C PHE A 403 6.74 -1.12 -8.75
N THR A 404 6.11 -2.17 -8.25
CA THR A 404 5.54 -2.23 -6.91
C THR A 404 6.30 -3.23 -6.07
N LYS A 405 6.59 -2.92 -4.81
CA LYS A 405 7.11 -3.90 -3.85
C LYS A 405 6.52 -3.66 -2.47
N VAL A 406 6.37 -4.74 -1.70
CA VAL A 406 6.02 -4.66 -0.28
C VAL A 406 7.32 -4.54 0.52
N ASP A 407 7.49 -3.44 1.23
CA ASP A 407 8.70 -3.15 2.00
C ASP A 407 8.67 -3.82 3.37
N GLN A 408 7.53 -3.72 4.07
CA GLN A 408 7.36 -4.21 5.43
C GLN A 408 5.96 -4.76 5.65
N ILE A 409 5.84 -5.80 6.47
CA ILE A 409 4.58 -6.38 6.91
C ILE A 409 4.66 -6.63 8.42
N HIS A 410 3.77 -5.98 9.18
CA HIS A 410 3.66 -6.14 10.62
C HIS A 410 2.33 -6.78 11.00
N HIS A 411 2.39 -7.95 11.63
CA HIS A 411 1.20 -8.66 12.12
C HIS A 411 0.90 -8.30 13.56
N ASN A 412 -0.33 -7.85 13.82
CA ASN A 412 -0.92 -7.67 15.14
C ASN A 412 -0.08 -6.76 16.06
N ILE A 413 0.71 -5.87 15.46
CA ILE A 413 1.54 -4.87 16.15
C ILE A 413 0.94 -3.50 15.87
N PHE A 414 0.83 -2.69 16.91
CA PHE A 414 0.33 -1.33 16.87
C PHE A 414 1.39 -0.41 17.45
N ASN A 415 1.76 0.63 16.72
CA ASN A 415 2.48 1.76 17.27
C ASN A 415 1.45 2.84 17.63
N GLY A 416 1.18 3.04 18.91
CA GLY A 416 -0.01 3.78 19.32
C GLY A 416 -0.02 4.19 20.78
N THR A 417 -1.17 4.68 21.24
CA THR A 417 -1.39 5.07 22.63
C THR A 417 -2.71 4.51 23.17
N ILE A 418 -2.80 4.36 24.49
CA ILE A 418 -4.04 3.97 25.18
C ILE A 418 -4.99 5.14 25.44
N GLU A 419 -4.55 6.37 25.22
CA GLU A 419 -5.39 7.56 25.36
C GLU A 419 -6.08 7.90 24.04
N LEU A 420 -7.40 7.77 24.01
CA LEU A 420 -8.22 8.21 22.89
C LEU A 420 -8.30 9.74 22.85
N THR A 421 -7.63 10.34 21.88
CA THR A 421 -7.59 11.80 21.72
C THR A 421 -8.70 12.33 20.81
N GLY A 422 -8.84 13.66 20.79
CA GLY A 422 -9.70 14.44 19.88
C GLY A 422 -9.36 14.26 18.41
N PHE A 423 -10.28 14.66 17.51
CA PHE A 423 -9.93 14.86 16.10
C PHE A 423 -8.79 15.85 15.98
N GLY A 424 -7.78 15.52 15.17
CA GLY A 424 -6.67 16.43 14.92
C GLY A 424 -5.79 16.72 16.15
N THR A 425 -6.02 16.14 17.34
CA THR A 425 -5.17 16.40 18.52
C THR A 425 -4.11 15.32 18.67
N LYS A 426 -2.86 15.73 18.89
CA LYS A 426 -1.75 14.82 19.19
C LYS A 426 -1.88 14.23 20.61
N PRO A 427 -1.49 12.96 20.83
CA PRO A 427 -1.28 12.40 22.18
C PRO A 427 -0.23 13.16 23.00
N THR A 428 -0.29 12.99 24.32
CA THR A 428 0.73 13.52 25.24
C THR A 428 2.10 12.91 24.94
N ASP A 429 3.16 13.72 24.92
CA ASP A 429 4.52 13.24 24.66
C ASP A 429 4.93 12.14 25.67
N GLY A 430 5.32 10.97 25.16
CA GLY A 430 5.70 9.80 25.95
C GLY A 430 4.60 8.74 26.15
N SER A 431 3.37 8.98 25.66
CA SER A 431 2.29 7.97 25.69
C SER A 431 2.30 7.00 24.50
N ILE A 432 3.23 7.19 23.55
CA ILE A 432 3.38 6.35 22.36
C ILE A 432 4.19 5.11 22.75
N GLN A 433 3.59 3.97 22.50
CA GLN A 433 4.03 2.65 22.91
C GLN A 433 3.75 1.66 21.78
N TYR A 434 4.60 0.64 21.68
CA TYR A 434 4.35 -0.53 20.86
C TYR A 434 3.48 -1.51 21.64
N TYR A 435 2.33 -1.82 21.08
CA TYR A 435 1.43 -2.82 21.60
C TYR A 435 1.33 -3.99 20.64
N LYS A 436 1.16 -5.18 21.21
CA LYS A 436 0.91 -6.39 20.46
C LYS A 436 -0.44 -6.98 20.85
N LEU A 437 -1.23 -7.38 19.87
CA LEU A 437 -2.43 -8.18 20.06
C LEU A 437 -2.08 -9.67 20.14
N LYS A 438 -2.86 -10.41 20.93
CA LYS A 438 -2.70 -11.86 21.04
C LYS A 438 -2.99 -12.53 19.69
N GLU A 439 -2.00 -13.19 19.14
CA GLU A 439 -2.09 -14.11 18.02
C GLU A 439 -2.52 -15.48 18.55
N ALA A 440 -3.64 -15.97 18.05
CA ALA A 440 -4.09 -17.36 18.10
C ALA A 440 -5.42 -17.40 17.35
N ASN A 441 -5.90 -18.58 16.96
CA ASN A 441 -7.32 -18.77 16.62
C ASN A 441 -8.23 -18.66 17.88
N GLU A 442 -7.88 -17.77 18.80
CA GLU A 442 -8.62 -17.39 20.00
C GLU A 442 -9.08 -15.92 19.91
N PRO A 443 -10.22 -15.57 20.51
CA PRO A 443 -10.71 -14.19 20.52
C PRO A 443 -9.74 -13.22 21.23
N ASN A 444 -9.40 -12.12 20.56
CA ASN A 444 -8.41 -11.14 21.03
C ASN A 444 -8.92 -9.69 21.01
N ALA A 445 -10.08 -9.41 20.39
CA ALA A 445 -10.66 -8.07 20.29
C ALA A 445 -12.18 -8.08 20.58
N HIS A 446 -12.70 -6.97 21.09
CA HIS A 446 -14.13 -6.77 21.40
C HIS A 446 -14.79 -5.75 20.46
N ALA A 447 -14.06 -4.71 20.07
CA ALA A 447 -14.54 -3.70 19.15
C ALA A 447 -13.39 -3.09 18.34
N ILE A 448 -13.67 -2.72 17.10
CA ILE A 448 -12.75 -2.00 16.22
C ILE A 448 -13.45 -0.77 15.67
N TRP A 449 -12.73 0.33 15.58
CA TRP A 449 -13.16 1.54 14.91
C TRP A 449 -12.11 1.96 13.89
N LEU A 450 -12.53 1.98 12.63
CA LEU A 450 -11.78 2.56 11.53
C LEU A 450 -12.38 3.93 11.22
N GLN A 451 -11.55 4.95 11.25
CA GLN A 451 -11.91 6.31 10.97
C GLN A 451 -11.04 6.84 9.83
N PHE A 452 -11.68 7.05 8.68
CA PHE A 452 -11.07 7.73 7.54
C PHE A 452 -11.31 9.24 7.68
N ILE A 453 -10.22 10.00 7.59
CA ILE A 453 -10.21 11.47 7.64
C ILE A 453 -9.68 11.95 6.29
N PRO A 454 -10.47 12.72 5.52
CA PRO A 454 -10.03 13.23 4.23
C PRO A 454 -8.92 14.28 4.40
N ASP A 455 -8.11 14.45 3.35
CA ASP A 455 -7.10 15.50 3.26
C ASP A 455 -7.67 16.90 3.54
N ASP A 456 -7.19 17.50 4.62
CA ASP A 456 -7.39 18.91 4.93
C ASP A 456 -6.16 19.71 4.43
N PRO A 457 -6.32 20.59 3.42
CA PRO A 457 -5.20 21.32 2.81
C PRO A 457 -4.49 22.27 3.79
N ARG A 458 -5.09 22.54 4.96
CA ARG A 458 -4.48 23.33 6.04
C ARG A 458 -3.44 22.55 6.82
N VAL A 459 -3.38 21.23 6.65
CA VAL A 459 -2.43 20.33 7.30
C VAL A 459 -1.19 20.24 6.43
N THR A 460 -0.22 21.11 6.71
CA THR A 460 1.06 21.13 5.98
C THR A 460 2.01 20.01 6.41
N SER A 461 1.87 19.51 7.64
CA SER A 461 2.65 18.39 8.16
C SER A 461 1.84 17.54 9.16
N PRO A 462 2.15 16.24 9.31
CA PRO A 462 1.49 15.38 10.31
C PRO A 462 1.61 15.89 11.76
N ASN A 463 2.63 16.69 12.05
CA ASN A 463 2.98 17.19 13.38
C ASN A 463 2.42 18.59 13.69
N SER A 464 1.76 19.24 12.72
CA SER A 464 1.22 20.59 12.87
C SER A 464 -0.30 20.56 12.88
N ALA A 465 -0.91 21.35 13.79
CA ALA A 465 -2.34 21.62 13.77
C ALA A 465 -2.76 22.30 12.46
N PRO A 466 -4.01 22.13 12.00
CA PRO A 466 -4.52 22.82 10.82
C PRO A 466 -4.53 24.33 11.06
N THR A 467 -4.02 25.12 10.11
CA THR A 467 -4.02 26.59 10.18
C THR A 467 -4.66 27.20 8.94
N GLY A 468 -5.60 28.15 9.14
CA GLY A 468 -6.28 28.86 8.05
C GLY A 468 -7.75 28.47 7.85
N THR A 469 -8.33 28.97 6.75
CA THR A 469 -9.74 28.76 6.37
C THR A 469 -9.84 27.89 5.13
N LEU A 470 -10.80 26.96 5.11
CA LEU A 470 -11.10 26.14 3.93
C LEU A 470 -11.82 26.98 2.87
N THR A 471 -11.52 26.73 1.59
CA THR A 471 -12.35 27.26 0.50
C THR A 471 -13.59 26.38 0.29
N PRO A 472 -14.66 26.89 -0.37
CA PRO A 472 -15.83 26.08 -0.68
C PRO A 472 -15.52 24.85 -1.54
N ASP A 473 -14.48 24.94 -2.39
CA ASP A 473 -14.04 23.83 -3.24
C ASP A 473 -13.32 22.75 -2.41
N ASP A 474 -12.52 23.16 -1.41
CA ASP A 474 -11.87 22.23 -0.48
C ASP A 474 -12.92 21.47 0.35
N GLU A 475 -13.94 22.16 0.86
CA GLU A 475 -15.04 21.53 1.59
C GLU A 475 -15.78 20.51 0.72
N ASN A 476 -16.05 20.84 -0.54
CA ASN A 476 -16.72 19.94 -1.46
C ASN A 476 -15.87 18.69 -1.77
N ARG A 477 -14.55 18.86 -1.88
CA ARG A 477 -13.60 17.76 -2.05
C ARG A 477 -13.60 16.83 -0.83
N MET A 478 -13.53 17.39 0.38
CA MET A 478 -13.55 16.62 1.64
C MET A 478 -14.87 15.85 1.82
N ILE A 479 -15.99 16.47 1.48
CA ILE A 479 -17.30 15.80 1.48
C ILE A 479 -17.28 14.63 0.50
N THR A 480 -16.88 14.86 -0.75
CA THR A 480 -16.86 13.83 -1.79
C THR A 480 -15.99 12.63 -1.41
N SER A 481 -14.79 12.87 -0.87
CA SER A 481 -13.90 11.81 -0.37
C SER A 481 -14.55 11.02 0.79
N THR A 482 -15.18 11.72 1.73
CA THR A 482 -15.93 11.10 2.83
C THR A 482 -17.11 10.25 2.32
N GLU A 483 -17.84 10.71 1.29
CA GLU A 483 -18.93 9.94 0.69
C GLU A 483 -18.43 8.66 0.03
N LEU A 484 -17.31 8.73 -0.68
CA LEU A 484 -16.68 7.58 -1.35
C LEU A 484 -16.29 6.50 -0.34
N TRP A 485 -15.57 6.89 0.71
CA TRP A 485 -15.16 5.97 1.77
C TRP A 485 -16.36 5.41 2.55
N LYS A 486 -17.39 6.22 2.79
CA LYS A 486 -18.65 5.73 3.37
C LYS A 486 -19.32 4.67 2.50
N ARG A 487 -19.37 4.87 1.18
CA ARG A 487 -19.89 3.86 0.24
C ARG A 487 -19.04 2.59 0.27
N GLY A 488 -17.71 2.72 0.40
CA GLY A 488 -16.79 1.58 0.54
C GLY A 488 -17.11 0.74 1.78
N PHE A 489 -17.27 1.40 2.93
CA PHE A 489 -17.67 0.73 4.17
C PHE A 489 -19.07 0.11 4.10
N ASP A 490 -20.03 0.74 3.41
CA ASP A 490 -21.37 0.18 3.20
C ASP A 490 -21.35 -1.06 2.30
N GLN A 491 -20.48 -1.09 1.30
CA GLN A 491 -20.28 -2.29 0.49
C GLN A 491 -19.67 -3.43 1.31
N ILE A 492 -18.67 -3.17 2.16
CA ILE A 492 -18.11 -4.17 3.08
C ILE A 492 -19.22 -4.76 3.96
N LYS A 493 -20.07 -3.90 4.54
CA LYS A 493 -21.24 -4.32 5.31
C LYS A 493 -22.19 -5.21 4.50
N THR A 494 -22.45 -4.82 3.25
CA THR A 494 -23.40 -5.53 2.37
C THR A 494 -22.87 -6.90 1.95
N ILE A 495 -21.58 -6.98 1.57
CA ILE A 495 -20.89 -8.23 1.23
C ILE A 495 -20.86 -9.15 2.45
N THR A 496 -20.43 -8.62 3.60
CA THR A 496 -20.39 -9.36 4.86
C THR A 496 -21.77 -9.92 5.23
N ASN A 497 -22.81 -9.07 5.19
CA ASN A 497 -24.17 -9.50 5.47
C ASN A 497 -24.64 -10.59 4.51
N LYS A 498 -24.28 -10.52 3.22
CA LYS A 498 -24.62 -11.55 2.24
C LYS A 498 -23.91 -12.87 2.52
N THR A 499 -22.59 -12.83 2.73
CA THR A 499 -21.77 -14.00 3.06
C THR A 499 -22.26 -14.70 4.33
N ILE A 500 -22.78 -13.93 5.29
CA ILE A 500 -23.32 -14.43 6.55
C ILE A 500 -24.79 -14.87 6.41
N SER A 501 -25.63 -14.15 5.67
CA SER A 501 -27.07 -14.44 5.51
C SER A 501 -27.34 -15.69 4.68
N ASP A 502 -26.42 -16.05 3.79
CA ASP A 502 -26.48 -17.30 3.02
C ASP A 502 -26.32 -18.54 3.95
N ASN A 503 -26.01 -18.33 5.23
CA ASN A 503 -26.09 -19.32 6.30
C ASN A 503 -27.32 -19.05 7.20
N PRO A 504 -28.47 -19.73 6.98
CA PRO A 504 -29.71 -19.48 7.74
C PRO A 504 -29.61 -19.76 9.24
N ASP A 505 -28.61 -20.53 9.68
CA ASP A 505 -28.35 -20.85 11.09
C ASP A 505 -27.50 -19.79 11.82
N ILE A 506 -26.99 -18.77 11.10
CA ILE A 506 -26.04 -17.75 11.59
C ILE A 506 -26.77 -16.41 11.89
N GLY A 507 -28.07 -16.44 12.17
CA GLY A 507 -28.98 -15.28 12.29
C GLY A 507 -28.70 -14.20 13.36
N GLY A 508 -27.48 -14.06 13.89
CA GLY A 508 -27.09 -13.07 14.91
C GLY A 508 -26.10 -11.98 14.48
N PHE A 509 -25.56 -12.00 13.26
CA PHE A 509 -24.42 -11.14 12.89
C PHE A 509 -24.77 -9.88 12.07
N SER A 510 -26.04 -9.67 11.70
CA SER A 510 -26.45 -8.51 10.88
C SER A 510 -26.23 -7.14 11.55
N GLY A 511 -25.93 -7.13 12.85
CA GLY A 511 -25.64 -5.94 13.65
C GLY A 511 -24.16 -5.63 13.90
N TYR A 512 -23.23 -6.49 13.46
CA TYR A 512 -21.81 -6.37 13.81
C TYR A 512 -21.12 -5.18 13.16
N ILE A 513 -21.60 -4.75 11.99
CA ILE A 513 -21.02 -3.62 11.27
C ILE A 513 -21.97 -2.43 11.33
N TYR A 514 -21.47 -1.32 11.89
CA TYR A 514 -22.11 -0.02 11.83
C TYR A 514 -21.24 0.98 11.07
N THR A 515 -21.87 1.70 10.14
CA THR A 515 -21.21 2.67 9.27
C THR A 515 -21.93 4.01 9.37
N PHE A 516 -21.19 5.09 9.54
CA PHE A 516 -21.73 6.45 9.59
C PHE A 516 -20.70 7.45 9.07
N ARG A 517 -21.17 8.63 8.67
CA ARG A 517 -20.31 9.75 8.28
C ARG A 517 -20.56 10.96 9.15
N ILE A 518 -19.51 11.74 9.39
CA ILE A 518 -19.57 13.02 10.10
C ILE A 518 -19.36 14.13 9.07
N GLU A 519 -20.26 15.09 9.03
CA GLU A 519 -20.23 16.26 8.14
C GLU A 519 -20.50 17.55 8.93
N ASP A 520 -19.71 17.79 9.98
CA ASP A 520 -19.89 18.93 10.88
C ASP A 520 -19.18 20.16 10.29
N LYS A 521 -19.90 20.92 9.46
CA LYS A 521 -19.41 22.16 8.86
C LYS A 521 -19.10 23.25 9.88
N ALA A 522 -19.77 23.25 11.04
CA ALA A 522 -19.55 24.27 12.07
C ALA A 522 -18.17 24.11 12.72
N LYS A 523 -17.68 22.87 12.82
CA LYS A 523 -16.36 22.52 13.36
C LYS A 523 -15.33 22.12 12.31
N GLN A 524 -15.74 22.07 11.04
CA GLN A 524 -14.91 21.63 9.90
C GLN A 524 -14.42 20.19 10.04
N ASN A 525 -15.23 19.32 10.66
CA ASN A 525 -14.90 17.91 10.87
C ASN A 525 -15.62 17.05 9.83
N TYR A 526 -14.83 16.32 9.04
CA TYR A 526 -15.32 15.36 8.06
C TYR A 526 -14.67 14.00 8.32
N SER A 527 -15.45 12.93 8.35
CA SER A 527 -14.90 11.57 8.44
C SER A 527 -15.90 10.50 8.02
N ALA A 528 -15.38 9.42 7.45
CA ALA A 528 -16.12 8.19 7.24
C ALA A 528 -15.71 7.19 8.33
N ASN A 529 -16.69 6.57 8.99
CA ASN A 529 -16.44 5.72 10.14
C ASN A 529 -17.06 4.34 9.94
N LEU A 530 -16.29 3.30 10.26
CA LEU A 530 -16.70 1.91 10.32
C LEU A 530 -16.42 1.39 11.73
N ILE A 531 -17.45 0.89 12.40
CA ILE A 531 -17.33 0.25 13.71
C ILE A 531 -17.75 -1.21 13.58
N ILE A 532 -16.91 -2.09 14.11
CA ILE A 532 -17.13 -3.52 14.16
C ILE A 532 -17.31 -3.92 15.63
N GLY A 533 -18.49 -4.41 15.99
CA GLY A 533 -18.85 -4.88 17.33
C GLY A 533 -20.29 -5.39 17.36
N GLU A 534 -20.59 -6.42 18.17
CA GLU A 534 -21.85 -7.17 18.16
C GLU A 534 -23.11 -6.29 18.22
N LYS A 535 -23.09 -5.25 19.05
CA LYS A 535 -24.22 -4.34 19.30
C LYS A 535 -24.00 -2.93 18.75
N ALA A 536 -22.93 -2.69 17.98
CA ALA A 536 -22.59 -1.37 17.46
C ALA A 536 -23.78 -0.72 16.71
N GLY A 537 -24.44 -1.50 15.84
CA GLY A 537 -25.59 -1.02 15.07
C GLY A 537 -26.85 -0.71 15.87
N GLN A 538 -26.93 -1.18 17.12
CA GLN A 538 -28.05 -0.91 18.02
C GLN A 538 -27.73 0.20 19.02
N GLU A 539 -26.49 0.31 19.50
CA GLU A 539 -26.14 1.23 20.59
C GLU A 539 -25.78 2.64 20.11
N LEU A 540 -25.03 2.76 19.01
CA LEU A 540 -24.57 4.04 18.50
C LEU A 540 -25.70 4.98 18.02
N PRO A 541 -26.73 4.50 17.29
CA PRO A 541 -27.84 5.36 16.87
C PRO A 541 -28.87 5.64 17.98
N LYS A 542 -28.78 5.00 19.15
CA LYS A 542 -29.76 5.22 20.24
C LYS A 542 -29.75 6.68 20.69
N GLY A 543 -30.95 7.25 20.81
CA GLY A 543 -31.12 8.64 21.23
C GLY A 543 -30.60 9.67 20.22
N GLY A 544 -30.36 9.28 18.96
CA GLY A 544 -29.95 10.19 17.89
C GLY A 544 -28.49 10.65 17.93
N LYS A 545 -27.64 10.01 18.76
CA LYS A 545 -26.25 10.46 19.01
C LYS A 545 -25.28 10.20 17.87
N CYS A 546 -25.47 9.12 17.10
CA CYS A 546 -24.73 8.84 15.85
C CYS A 546 -25.70 8.24 14.83
N THR A 547 -26.31 9.06 13.98
CA THR A 547 -27.12 8.59 12.86
C THR A 547 -26.21 8.31 11.65
N GLN A 548 -26.77 7.74 10.56
CA GLN A 548 -25.99 7.42 9.35
C GLN A 548 -25.22 8.62 8.78
N THR A 549 -25.76 9.83 8.93
CA THR A 549 -25.07 11.11 8.65
C THR A 549 -25.26 12.02 9.85
N THR A 550 -24.16 12.35 10.52
CA THR A 550 -24.17 13.15 11.75
C THR A 550 -23.53 14.52 11.51
N TYR A 551 -24.21 15.57 11.97
CA TYR A 551 -23.74 16.96 11.89
C TYR A 551 -23.21 17.50 13.23
N ASP A 552 -23.39 16.75 14.32
CA ASP A 552 -22.87 17.07 15.65
C ASP A 552 -21.72 16.10 15.99
N SER A 553 -20.50 16.52 15.68
CA SER A 553 -19.32 15.65 15.83
C SER A 553 -18.99 15.33 17.29
N ASP A 554 -19.24 16.26 18.23
CA ASP A 554 -18.90 16.06 19.65
C ASP A 554 -19.72 14.93 20.27
N THR A 555 -21.05 15.02 20.15
CA THR A 555 -21.97 14.08 20.78
C THR A 555 -21.76 12.67 20.22
N CYS A 556 -21.49 12.56 18.91
CA CYS A 556 -21.26 11.28 18.28
C CYS A 556 -19.93 10.65 18.67
N LEU A 557 -18.83 11.41 18.63
CA LEU A 557 -17.52 10.90 19.03
C LEU A 557 -17.48 10.48 20.49
N GLU A 558 -18.13 11.24 21.38
CA GLU A 558 -18.24 10.86 22.78
C GLU A 558 -18.99 9.53 22.94
N ALA A 559 -20.09 9.34 22.21
CA ALA A 559 -20.83 8.07 22.21
C ALA A 559 -19.97 6.91 21.68
N VAL A 560 -19.21 7.12 20.60
CA VAL A 560 -18.30 6.13 20.01
C VAL A 560 -17.18 5.76 20.98
N ARG A 561 -16.51 6.74 21.59
CA ARG A 561 -15.46 6.50 22.59
C ARG A 561 -15.98 5.73 23.79
N ASN A 562 -17.16 6.09 24.29
CA ASN A 562 -17.81 5.40 25.39
C ASN A 562 -18.16 3.95 25.02
N TYR A 563 -18.63 3.70 23.79
CA TYR A 563 -18.90 2.35 23.31
C TYR A 563 -17.61 1.50 23.24
N ILE A 564 -16.56 2.00 22.58
CA ILE A 564 -15.30 1.26 22.39
C ILE A 564 -14.62 0.96 23.73
N ASN A 565 -14.52 1.94 24.62
CA ASN A 565 -13.87 1.74 25.93
C ASN A 565 -14.61 0.73 26.82
N ASN A 566 -15.94 0.66 26.70
CA ASN A 566 -16.75 -0.26 27.48
C ASN A 566 -17.03 -1.60 26.77
N ALA A 567 -16.57 -1.78 25.53
CA ALA A 567 -16.88 -2.95 24.71
C ALA A 567 -16.53 -4.28 25.39
N HIS A 568 -15.42 -4.32 26.13
CA HIS A 568 -14.99 -5.49 26.92
C HIS A 568 -15.97 -5.98 27.98
N LEU A 569 -16.92 -5.13 28.40
CA LEU A 569 -17.94 -5.50 29.39
C LEU A 569 -19.24 -5.98 28.73
N THR A 570 -19.51 -5.56 27.50
CA THR A 570 -20.84 -5.66 26.88
C THR A 570 -20.87 -6.50 25.60
N GLU A 571 -19.75 -6.61 24.90
CA GLU A 571 -19.61 -7.26 23.60
C GLU A 571 -18.93 -8.62 23.70
N LYS A 572 -19.32 -9.57 22.84
CA LYS A 572 -18.57 -10.82 22.69
C LYS A 572 -17.25 -10.57 21.95
N PRO A 573 -16.16 -11.24 22.36
CA PRO A 573 -14.90 -11.10 21.68
C PRO A 573 -14.91 -11.87 20.35
N PHE A 574 -14.14 -11.37 19.40
CA PHE A 574 -13.88 -11.98 18.11
C PHE A 574 -12.37 -12.00 17.83
N ILE A 575 -11.96 -12.67 16.76
CA ILE A 575 -10.56 -12.77 16.36
C ILE A 575 -10.25 -11.64 15.40
N LEU A 576 -9.32 -10.78 15.76
CA LEU A 576 -8.75 -9.75 14.90
C LEU A 576 -7.39 -10.23 14.38
N ASP A 577 -7.24 -10.16 13.06
CA ASP A 577 -6.00 -10.33 12.33
C ASP A 577 -5.68 -9.01 11.64
N TYR A 578 -4.89 -8.18 12.32
CA TYR A 578 -4.49 -6.87 11.84
C TYR A 578 -3.11 -6.96 11.20
N THR A 579 -2.99 -6.49 9.97
CA THR A 579 -1.71 -6.40 9.26
C THR A 579 -1.49 -4.96 8.83
N GLU A 580 -0.33 -4.40 9.15
CA GLU A 580 0.12 -3.11 8.62
C GLU A 580 1.20 -3.37 7.57
N SER A 581 0.95 -2.94 6.33
CA SER A 581 1.80 -3.22 5.18
C SER A 581 2.26 -1.92 4.52
N GLU A 582 3.57 -1.77 4.33
CA GLU A 582 4.16 -0.66 3.59
C GLU A 582 4.47 -1.11 2.15
N VAL A 583 4.00 -0.34 1.18
CA VAL A 583 4.16 -0.63 -0.25
C VAL A 583 4.83 0.56 -0.92
N SER A 584 5.96 0.32 -1.58
CA SER A 584 6.57 1.29 -2.49
C SER A 584 6.11 1.03 -3.92
N LEU A 585 5.90 2.14 -4.63
CA LEU A 585 5.40 2.22 -6.00
C LEU A 585 6.30 3.22 -6.74
N VAL A 586 7.16 2.70 -7.61
CA VAL A 586 8.03 3.49 -8.48
C VAL A 586 7.46 3.44 -9.89
N MET A 587 7.33 4.58 -10.54
CA MET A 587 6.93 4.64 -11.94
C MET A 587 8.13 4.91 -12.84
N GLN A 588 8.00 4.50 -14.09
CA GLN A 588 8.95 4.83 -15.13
C GLN A 588 8.17 5.05 -16.43
N SER A 589 8.44 6.18 -17.08
CA SER A 589 7.87 6.44 -18.40
C SER A 589 8.42 5.41 -19.38
N GLY A 590 7.51 4.72 -20.07
CA GLY A 590 7.84 3.79 -21.15
C GLY A 590 8.24 4.55 -22.40
N ALA A 591 9.40 5.20 -22.39
CA ALA A 591 10.06 5.67 -23.61
C ALA A 591 11.16 4.67 -23.98
N LEU A 592 10.81 3.72 -24.85
CA LEU A 592 11.75 2.98 -25.70
C LEU A 592 11.29 3.06 -27.16
#